data_AF-L8DMI8-F1
#
_entry.id   AF-L8DMI8-F1
#
_cell.length_a   1.000
_cell.length_b   1.000
_cell.length_c   1.000
_cell.angle_alpha   90.00
_cell.angle_beta   90.00
_cell.angle_gamma   90.00
#
_symmetry.space_group_name_H-M   'P 1'
#
loop_
_entity.id
_entity.type
_entity.pdbx_description
1 polymer ?
#
loop_
_entity_poly.entity_id
_entity_poly.type
_entity_poly.pdbx_seq_one_letter_code
_entity_poly.pdbx_strand_id
1 'polypeptide(L)'
;MADSSDAAQARVFAEMLRVEIVAASTRIEESEHMASKAARVGDSRSHVWHGDEAQLQKRALYDLHRQLDALCNRFPAAARTAG
;
A
#
# COMPACT_ATOMS: atom_id res chain seq x y z
N MET A 1 8.80 13.68 28.32
CA MET A 1 7.77 12.61 28.37
C MET A 1 6.92 12.54 27.09
N ALA A 2 6.52 13.68 26.48
CA ALA A 2 5.75 13.69 25.22
C ALA A 2 6.46 13.02 24.03
N ASP A 3 7.78 13.23 23.85
CA ASP A 3 8.53 12.63 22.74
C ASP A 3 8.52 11.09 22.74
N SER A 4 8.37 10.46 23.92
CA SER A 4 8.24 9.01 24.03
C SER A 4 6.86 8.51 23.62
N SER A 5 5.81 9.29 23.86
CA SER A 5 4.44 8.95 23.50
C SER A 5 4.21 9.11 21.99
N ASP A 6 4.70 10.21 21.41
CA ASP A 6 4.58 10.48 19.98
C ASP A 6 5.37 9.46 19.15
N ALA A 7 6.57 9.07 19.61
CA ALA A 7 7.36 8.03 18.97
C ALA A 7 6.70 6.64 19.05
N ALA A 8 6.03 6.32 20.18
CA ALA A 8 5.29 5.08 20.33
C ALA A 8 4.06 5.03 19.40
N GLN A 9 3.33 6.15 19.30
CA GLN A 9 2.19 6.26 18.40
C GLN A 9 2.63 6.22 16.92
N ALA A 10 3.74 6.88 16.57
CA ALA A 10 4.32 6.82 15.23
C ALA A 10 4.71 5.38 14.83
N ARG A 11 5.18 4.55 15.77
CA ARG A 11 5.43 3.13 15.51
C ARG A 11 4.16 2.37 15.15
N VAL A 12 3.09 2.57 15.91
CA VAL A 12 1.79 1.92 15.62
C VAL A 12 1.28 2.31 14.24
N PHE A 13 1.35 3.60 13.89
CA PHE A 13 0.97 4.06 12.55
C PHE A 13 1.87 3.49 11.45
N ALA A 14 3.18 3.38 11.68
CA ALA A 14 4.10 2.78 10.72
C ALA A 14 3.77 1.30 10.46
N GLU A 15 3.47 0.52 11.51
CA GLU A 15 3.06 -0.88 11.32
C GLU A 15 1.72 -0.98 10.58
N MET A 16 0.75 -0.12 10.90
CA MET A 16 -0.54 -0.08 10.19
C MET A 16 -0.35 0.24 8.70
N LEU A 17 0.50 1.22 8.37
CA LEU A 17 0.84 1.56 6.99
C LEU A 17 1.51 0.39 6.26
N ARG A 18 2.42 -0.35 6.92
CA ARG A 18 3.05 -1.54 6.33
C ARG A 18 2.04 -2.65 6.03
N VAL A 19 1.10 -2.90 6.95
CA VAL A 19 0.02 -3.87 6.72
C VAL A 19 -0.84 -3.45 5.53
N GLU A 20 -1.22 -2.18 5.43
CA GLU A 20 -2.03 -1.69 4.31
C GLU A 20 -1.24 -1.72 2.99
N ILE A 21 0.07 -1.45 3.00
CA ILE A 21 0.96 -1.59 1.83
C ILE A 21 0.93 -3.04 1.31
N VAL A 22 1.06 -4.02 2.21
CA VAL A 22 0.98 -5.44 1.84
C VAL A 22 -0.39 -5.76 1.25
N ALA A 23 -1.48 -5.33 1.91
CA ALA A 23 -2.83 -5.56 1.43
C ALA A 23 -3.10 -4.90 0.06
N ALA A 24 -2.68 -3.66 -0.14
CA ALA A 24 -2.80 -2.96 -1.41
C ALA A 24 -1.99 -3.64 -2.52
N SER A 25 -0.79 -4.14 -2.21
CA SER A 25 0.03 -4.90 -3.15
C SER A 25 -0.68 -6.20 -3.61
N THR A 26 -1.26 -6.95 -2.67
CA THR A 26 -2.05 -8.15 -3.00
C THR A 26 -3.26 -7.82 -3.89
N ARG A 27 -4.00 -6.75 -3.59
CA ARG A 27 -5.15 -6.34 -4.42
C ARG A 27 -4.72 -5.97 -5.86
N ILE A 28 -3.55 -5.35 -6.02
CA ILE A 28 -2.99 -5.03 -7.35
C ILE A 28 -2.72 -6.31 -8.13
N GLU A 29 -2.03 -7.26 -7.52
CA GLU A 29 -1.72 -8.56 -8.14
C GLU A 29 -3.00 -9.30 -8.57
N GLU A 30 -4.02 -9.31 -7.72
CA GLU A 30 -5.33 -9.90 -8.02
C GLU A 30 -6.02 -9.20 -9.19
N SER A 31 -6.02 -7.87 -9.20
CA SER A 31 -6.64 -7.07 -10.27
C SER A 31 -5.92 -7.29 -11.60
N GLU A 32 -4.59 -7.31 -11.62
CA GLU A 32 -3.79 -7.61 -12.81
C GLU A 32 -4.00 -9.05 -13.31
N HIS A 33 -4.12 -10.01 -12.39
CA HIS A 33 -4.44 -11.39 -12.73
C HIS A 33 -5.82 -11.49 -13.40
N MET A 34 -6.82 -10.82 -12.85
CA MET A 34 -8.19 -10.82 -13.40
C MET A 34 -8.26 -10.10 -14.75
N ALA A 35 -7.55 -8.97 -14.92
CA ALA A 35 -7.43 -8.29 -16.20
C ALA A 35 -6.80 -9.21 -17.26
N SER A 36 -5.73 -9.93 -16.90
CA SER A 36 -5.07 -10.89 -17.79
C SER A 36 -5.98 -12.06 -18.17
N LYS A 37 -6.76 -12.57 -17.22
CA LYS A 37 -7.74 -13.63 -17.47
C LYS A 37 -8.85 -13.17 -18.40
N ALA A 38 -9.39 -11.96 -18.19
CA ALA A 38 -10.43 -11.37 -19.04
C ALA A 38 -9.95 -11.17 -20.48
N ALA A 39 -8.71 -10.67 -20.67
CA ALA A 39 -8.10 -10.54 -21.99
C ALA A 39 -8.00 -11.89 -22.73
N ARG A 40 -7.59 -12.95 -22.02
CA ARG A 40 -7.45 -14.30 -22.59
C ARG A 40 -8.78 -14.89 -23.09
N VAL A 41 -9.90 -14.55 -22.45
CA VAL A 41 -11.24 -15.03 -22.85
C VAL A 41 -11.98 -14.05 -23.75
N GLY A 42 -11.33 -12.95 -24.18
CA GLY A 42 -11.91 -11.93 -25.05
C GLY A 42 -12.90 -10.98 -24.37
N ASP A 43 -13.01 -11.00 -23.04
CA ASP A 43 -13.87 -10.10 -22.28
C ASP A 43 -13.19 -8.73 -22.12
N SER A 44 -13.34 -7.89 -23.14
CA SER A 44 -12.71 -6.57 -23.20
C SER A 44 -13.20 -5.62 -22.10
N ARG A 45 -14.47 -5.73 -21.68
CA ARG A 45 -15.03 -4.87 -20.64
C ARG A 45 -14.40 -5.18 -19.28
N SER A 46 -14.36 -6.45 -18.91
CA SER A 46 -13.76 -6.86 -17.64
C SER A 46 -12.25 -6.62 -17.63
N HIS A 47 -11.57 -6.77 -18.78
CA HIS A 47 -10.15 -6.44 -18.90
C HIS A 47 -9.87 -4.97 -18.56
N VAL A 48 -10.61 -4.04 -19.16
CA VAL A 48 -10.46 -2.60 -18.89
C VAL A 48 -10.79 -2.30 -17.43
N TRP A 49 -11.90 -2.83 -16.92
CA TRP A 49 -12.31 -2.58 -15.54
C TRP A 49 -11.26 -3.01 -14.51
N HIS A 50 -10.75 -4.24 -14.62
CA HIS A 50 -9.71 -4.72 -13.72
C HIS A 50 -8.36 -3.99 -13.92
N GLY A 51 -8.08 -3.54 -15.15
CA GLY A 51 -6.92 -2.70 -15.44
C GLY A 51 -6.98 -1.34 -14.74
N ASP A 52 -8.13 -0.66 -14.81
CA ASP A 52 -8.36 0.62 -14.15
C ASP A 52 -8.29 0.49 -12.62
N GLU A 53 -8.86 -0.57 -12.05
CA GLU A 53 -8.77 -0.88 -10.62
C GLU A 53 -7.30 -1.09 -10.17
N ALA A 54 -6.51 -1.85 -10.95
CA ALA A 54 -5.09 -2.02 -10.65
C ALA A 54 -4.34 -0.67 -10.68
N GLN A 55 -4.65 0.22 -11.63
CA GLN A 55 -4.04 1.54 -11.69
C GLN A 55 -4.43 2.45 -10.53
N LEU A 56 -5.69 2.40 -10.09
CA LEU A 56 -6.16 3.13 -8.91
C LEU A 56 -5.40 2.67 -7.66
N GLN A 57 -5.28 1.35 -7.48
CA GLN A 57 -4.60 0.77 -6.32
C GLN A 57 -3.10 1.07 -6.34
N LYS A 58 -2.44 1.10 -7.51
CA LYS A 58 -1.04 1.53 -7.63
C LYS A 58 -0.82 2.97 -7.17
N ARG A 59 -1.74 3.87 -7.48
CA ARG A 59 -1.68 5.26 -6.99
C ARG A 59 -1.83 5.31 -5.47
N ALA A 60 -2.80 4.57 -4.92
CA ALA A 60 -2.97 4.47 -3.48
C ALA A 60 -1.74 3.87 -2.78
N LEU A 61 -1.14 2.83 -3.36
CA LEU A 61 0.09 2.20 -2.86
C LEU A 61 1.26 3.20 -2.83
N TYR A 62 1.41 4.01 -3.88
CA TYR A 62 2.40 5.09 -3.88
C TYR A 62 2.19 6.09 -2.73
N ASP A 63 0.95 6.52 -2.51
CA ASP A 63 0.63 7.45 -1.42
C ASP A 63 0.87 6.84 -0.04
N LEU A 64 0.60 5.54 0.16
CA LEU A 64 0.90 4.82 1.40
C LEU A 64 2.41 4.78 1.68
N HIS A 65 3.22 4.46 0.67
CA HIS A 65 4.68 4.51 0.79
C HIS A 65 5.17 5.91 1.13
N ARG A 66 4.66 6.94 0.43
CA ARG A 66 5.00 8.33 0.70
C ARG A 66 4.65 8.75 2.14
N GLN A 67 3.51 8.31 2.67
CA GLN A 67 3.10 8.57 4.05
C GLN A 67 4.02 7.88 5.05
N LEU A 68 4.40 6.62 4.79
CA LEU A 68 5.33 5.87 5.62
C LEU A 68 6.72 6.52 5.64
N ASP A 69 7.21 6.95 4.49
CA ASP A 69 8.50 7.66 4.36
C ASP A 69 8.46 8.99 5.13
N ALA A 70 7.40 9.78 4.98
CA ALA A 70 7.23 11.03 5.71
C ALA A 70 7.20 10.80 7.23
N LEU A 71 6.51 9.75 7.68
CA LEU A 71 6.44 9.37 9.09
C LEU A 71 7.80 8.93 9.63
N CYS A 72 8.54 8.11 8.89
CA CYS A 72 9.87 7.64 9.25
C CYS A 72 10.89 8.78 9.29
N ASN A 73 10.81 9.73 8.35
CA ASN A 73 11.66 10.92 8.33
C ASN A 73 11.41 11.82 9.56
N ARG A 74 10.16 11.95 9.99
CA ARG A 74 9.79 12.73 11.17
C ARG A 74 10.12 11.99 12.48
N PHE A 75 9.98 10.67 12.51
CA PHE A 75 10.21 9.83 13.67
C PHE A 75 11.17 8.66 13.34
N PRO A 76 12.49 8.90 13.30
CA PRO A 76 13.47 7.85 12.94
C PRO A 76 13.46 6.63 13.87
N ALA A 77 12.94 6.78 15.09
CA ALA A 77 12.75 5.68 16.03
C ALA A 77 11.63 4.71 15.61
N ALA A 78 10.72 5.10 14.71
CA ALA A 78 9.67 4.25 14.15
C ALA A 78 10.14 3.40 12.95
N ALA A 79 11.23 3.82 12.28
CA ALA A 79 11.84 3.04 11.20
C ALA A 79 12.63 1.82 11.71
N ARG A 80 13.13 1.88 12.95
CA ARG A 80 14.15 0.96 13.48
C ARG A 80 13.66 -0.39 14.05
N THR A 81 12.36 -0.69 14.01
CA THR A 81 11.80 -1.93 14.60
C THR A 81 11.46 -3.03 13.58
N ALA A 82 11.82 -2.88 12.31
CA ALA A 82 11.80 -3.98 11.36
C ALA A 82 13.17 -4.70 11.38
N GLY A 83 13.35 -5.58 12.37
CA GLY A 83 14.47 -6.51 12.49
C GLY A 83 13.96 -7.86 12.94
#